data_AF-A0AAW5JIX7-F1
#
_entry.id   AF-A0AAW5JIX7-F1
#
_cell.length_a   1.000
_cell.length_b   1.000
_cell.length_c   1.000
_cell.angle_alpha   90.00
_cell.angle_beta   90.00
_cell.angle_gamma   90.00
#
_symmetry.space_group_name_H-M   'P 1'
#
loop_
_entity.id
_entity.type
_entity.pdbx_description
1 polymer ?
#
loop_
_entity_poly.entity_id
_entity_poly.type
_entity_poly.pdbx_seq_one_letter_code
_entity_poly.pdbx_strand_id
1 'polypeptide(L)'
;MTEKLLDLVEGRETPESWRNWWDEHETELEALLSRGEFLKLKPCRHGFQWVPVFGSQKRAIAILEKSGTAFEASNLYQERYLAELDAFCKEQERVQREKQKEFKANNPELFGRYPKFSKALAKVLAPSDEIKPAATEEQIGNQESVLDFTLPSQVREFFLLTAGINVSTGVIVELSGTFNLTIHGERYCVLGEFWKEADGDQLLLRPGEETIWYYAHEQDKVKRLCNDMAELLEKKLARYLNEH
;
A
#
# COMPACT_ATOMS: atom_id res chain seq x y z
N MET A 1 10.62 -18.22 -38.55
CA MET A 1 9.42 -17.67 -37.89
C MET A 1 8.44 -18.75 -37.49
N THR A 2 7.84 -19.52 -38.42
CA THR A 2 6.83 -20.54 -38.10
C THR A 2 7.32 -21.60 -37.11
N GLU A 3 8.54 -22.10 -37.28
CA GLU A 3 9.18 -23.06 -36.35
C GLU A 3 9.26 -22.49 -34.92
N LYS A 4 9.76 -21.25 -34.77
CA LYS A 4 9.82 -20.59 -33.45
C LYS A 4 8.44 -20.37 -32.82
N LEU A 5 7.43 -20.08 -33.63
CA LEU A 5 6.05 -19.96 -33.14
C LEU A 5 5.51 -21.32 -32.70
N LEU A 6 5.86 -22.41 -33.39
CA LEU A 6 5.52 -23.78 -32.96
C LEU A 6 6.19 -24.11 -31.63
N ASP A 7 7.50 -23.85 -31.51
CA ASP A 7 8.24 -24.05 -30.26
C ASP A 7 7.63 -23.26 -29.10
N LEU A 8 7.19 -22.02 -29.36
CA LEU A 8 6.50 -21.21 -28.36
C LEU A 8 5.13 -21.80 -28.00
N VAL A 9 4.31 -22.18 -28.98
CA VAL A 9 2.96 -22.70 -28.71
C VAL A 9 2.99 -24.04 -27.99
N GLU A 10 3.96 -24.87 -28.30
CA GLU A 10 4.15 -26.22 -27.74
C GLU A 10 4.92 -26.22 -26.41
N GLY A 11 5.30 -25.04 -25.91
CA GLY A 11 5.92 -24.92 -24.59
C GLY A 11 7.40 -25.30 -24.56
N ARG A 12 8.10 -25.28 -25.71
CA ARG A 12 9.52 -25.65 -25.83
C ARG A 12 10.46 -24.47 -25.56
N GLU A 13 9.94 -23.24 -25.59
CA GLU A 13 10.72 -22.03 -25.30
C GLU A 13 10.82 -21.71 -23.80
N THR A 14 11.93 -21.06 -23.42
CA THR A 14 12.10 -20.41 -22.12
C THR A 14 11.93 -18.89 -22.23
N PRO A 15 11.67 -18.16 -21.12
CA PRO A 15 11.61 -16.70 -21.13
C PRO A 15 12.83 -16.02 -21.71
N GLU A 16 14.02 -16.51 -21.40
CA GLU A 16 15.29 -15.98 -21.86
C GLU A 16 15.48 -16.27 -23.35
N SER A 17 15.23 -17.51 -23.79
CA SER A 17 15.34 -17.90 -25.20
C SER A 17 14.37 -17.11 -26.09
N TRP A 18 13.11 -16.96 -25.66
CA TRP A 18 12.11 -16.20 -26.40
C TRP A 18 12.47 -14.71 -26.47
N ARG A 19 12.93 -14.11 -25.36
CA ARG A 19 13.34 -12.70 -25.36
C ARG A 19 14.55 -12.45 -26.24
N ASN A 20 15.60 -13.27 -26.11
CA ASN A 20 16.82 -13.11 -26.92
C ASN A 20 16.51 -13.26 -28.40
N TRP A 21 15.72 -14.28 -28.77
CA TRP A 21 15.30 -14.46 -30.15
C TRP A 21 14.48 -13.29 -30.67
N TRP A 22 13.56 -12.75 -29.85
CA TRP A 22 12.78 -11.57 -30.22
C TRP A 22 13.68 -10.37 -30.49
N ASP A 23 14.63 -10.08 -29.60
CA ASP A 23 15.53 -8.93 -29.72
C ASP A 23 16.41 -9.02 -30.99
N GLU A 24 16.80 -10.23 -31.39
CA GLU A 24 17.54 -10.47 -32.64
C GLU A 24 16.68 -10.30 -33.91
N HIS A 25 15.40 -10.65 -33.84
CA HIS A 25 14.52 -10.74 -35.02
C HIS A 25 13.46 -9.62 -35.07
N GLU A 26 13.53 -8.63 -34.18
CA GLU A 26 12.49 -7.60 -34.03
C GLU A 26 12.22 -6.85 -35.34
N THR A 27 13.27 -6.37 -36.01
CA THR A 27 13.16 -5.59 -37.26
C THR A 27 12.53 -6.41 -38.40
N GLU A 28 12.85 -7.71 -38.48
CA GLU A 28 12.30 -8.61 -39.49
C GLU A 28 10.82 -8.90 -39.22
N LEU A 29 10.45 -9.12 -37.96
CA LEU A 29 9.07 -9.36 -37.55
C LEU A 29 8.18 -8.13 -37.74
N GLU A 30 8.71 -6.93 -37.55
CA GLU A 30 7.98 -5.69 -37.77
C GLU A 30 7.62 -5.48 -39.25
N ALA A 31 8.48 -5.95 -40.18
CA ALA A 31 8.20 -5.92 -41.62
C ALA A 31 7.22 -7.01 -42.08
N LEU A 32 7.17 -8.15 -41.39
CA LEU A 32 6.36 -9.31 -41.78
C LEU A 32 4.94 -9.31 -41.17
N LEU A 33 4.78 -8.77 -39.97
CA LEU A 33 3.52 -8.81 -39.23
C LEU A 33 2.73 -7.50 -39.36
N SER A 34 1.40 -7.58 -39.26
CA SER A 34 0.62 -6.36 -39.04
C SER A 34 1.01 -5.72 -37.69
N ARG A 35 0.89 -4.40 -37.58
CA ARG A 35 1.25 -3.68 -36.35
C ARG A 35 0.60 -4.26 -35.09
N GLY A 36 -0.66 -4.69 -35.18
CA GLY A 36 -1.38 -5.30 -34.07
C GLY A 36 -0.90 -6.72 -33.71
N GLU A 37 -0.47 -7.50 -34.69
CA GLU A 37 0.16 -8.81 -34.48
C GLU A 37 1.51 -8.67 -33.80
N PHE A 38 2.34 -7.78 -34.31
CA PHE A 38 3.66 -7.49 -33.77
C PHE A 38 3.58 -7.08 -32.29
N LEU A 39 2.73 -6.08 -31.96
CA LEU A 39 2.62 -5.58 -30.59
C LEU A 39 2.11 -6.61 -29.59
N LYS A 40 1.23 -7.53 -30.01
CA LYS A 40 0.68 -8.58 -29.14
C LYS A 40 1.60 -9.80 -29.01
N LEU A 41 2.46 -10.03 -30.00
CA LEU A 41 3.47 -11.09 -29.98
C LEU A 41 4.74 -10.66 -29.25
N LYS A 42 5.03 -9.35 -29.22
CA LYS A 42 6.18 -8.79 -28.54
C LYS A 42 6.17 -9.13 -27.04
N PRO A 43 7.26 -9.70 -26.49
CA PRO A 43 7.37 -9.94 -25.06
C PRO A 43 7.36 -8.60 -24.30
N CYS A 44 6.40 -8.44 -23.40
CA CYS A 44 6.33 -7.26 -22.55
C CYS A 44 7.43 -7.25 -21.48
N ARG A 45 7.75 -6.06 -20.95
CA ARG A 45 8.56 -5.95 -19.73
C ARG A 45 7.65 -6.18 -18.53
N HIS A 46 7.99 -7.16 -17.69
CA HIS A 46 7.18 -7.53 -16.54
C HIS A 46 8.08 -8.05 -15.41
N GLY A 47 7.63 -7.91 -14.16
CA GLY A 47 8.35 -8.42 -12.98
C GLY A 47 8.28 -9.94 -12.81
N PHE A 48 7.32 -10.58 -13.46
CA PHE A 48 7.19 -12.04 -13.54
C PHE A 48 7.81 -12.57 -14.83
N GLN A 49 8.57 -13.65 -14.72
CA GLN A 49 9.34 -14.24 -15.82
C GLN A 49 8.45 -14.84 -16.92
N TRP A 50 7.34 -15.49 -16.55
CA TRP A 50 6.52 -16.25 -17.50
C TRP A 50 5.42 -15.44 -18.19
N VAL A 51 5.05 -14.27 -17.64
CA VAL A 51 4.01 -13.39 -18.22
C VAL A 51 4.31 -12.96 -19.66
N PRO A 52 5.53 -12.52 -20.02
CA PRO A 52 5.85 -12.14 -21.39
C PRO A 52 5.71 -13.29 -22.39
N VAL A 53 6.15 -14.50 -22.02
CA VAL A 53 6.09 -15.69 -22.89
C VAL A 53 4.64 -16.16 -23.04
N PHE A 54 3.89 -16.23 -21.94
CA PHE A 54 2.48 -16.61 -21.96
C PHE A 54 1.63 -15.64 -22.80
N GLY A 55 1.88 -14.33 -22.68
CA GLY A 55 1.24 -13.33 -23.54
C GLY A 55 1.55 -13.54 -25.01
N SER A 56 2.81 -13.80 -25.34
CA SER A 56 3.29 -14.05 -26.70
C SER A 56 2.69 -15.34 -27.28
N GLN A 57 2.62 -16.41 -26.48
CA GLN A 57 2.04 -17.71 -26.86
C GLN A 57 0.59 -17.57 -27.35
N LYS A 58 -0.24 -16.78 -26.65
CA LYS A 58 -1.63 -16.50 -27.06
C LYS A 58 -1.69 -15.87 -28.45
N ARG A 59 -0.73 -15.00 -28.80
CA ARG A 59 -0.70 -14.41 -30.14
C ARG A 59 -0.12 -15.37 -31.18
N ALA A 60 0.85 -16.18 -30.82
CA ALA A 60 1.41 -17.20 -31.71
C ALA A 60 0.35 -18.24 -32.13
N ILE A 61 -0.49 -18.70 -31.19
CA ILE A 61 -1.65 -19.57 -31.47
C ILE A 61 -2.53 -18.95 -32.56
N ALA A 62 -2.96 -17.70 -32.37
CA ALA A 62 -3.83 -17.02 -33.33
C ALA A 62 -3.18 -16.81 -34.71
N ILE A 63 -1.86 -16.65 -34.78
CA ILE A 63 -1.12 -16.55 -36.05
C ILE A 63 -1.10 -17.90 -36.77
N LEU A 64 -0.82 -19.00 -36.05
CA LEU A 64 -0.77 -20.36 -36.60
C LEU A 64 -2.16 -20.87 -37.03
N GLU A 65 -3.21 -20.54 -36.27
CA GLU A 65 -4.60 -20.82 -36.63
C GLU A 65 -4.97 -20.14 -37.94
N LYS A 66 -4.60 -18.86 -38.10
CA LYS A 66 -4.86 -18.07 -39.32
C LYS A 66 -4.08 -18.62 -40.53
N SER A 67 -2.90 -19.19 -40.33
CA SER A 67 -2.10 -19.81 -41.40
C SER A 67 -2.47 -21.26 -41.70
N GLY A 68 -3.39 -21.87 -40.93
CA GLY A 68 -3.79 -23.27 -41.09
C GLY A 68 -2.69 -24.27 -40.72
N THR A 69 -1.73 -23.86 -39.89
CA THR A 69 -0.63 -24.72 -39.42
C THR A 69 -1.08 -25.53 -38.21
N ALA A 70 -0.86 -26.84 -38.23
CA ALA A 70 -1.17 -27.71 -37.09
C ALA A 70 -0.15 -27.51 -35.96
N PHE A 71 -0.62 -27.50 -34.71
CA PHE A 71 0.20 -27.37 -33.50
C PHE A 71 -0.49 -28.06 -32.32
N GLU A 72 0.28 -28.36 -31.27
CA GLU A 72 -0.25 -28.84 -29.99
C GLU A 72 -0.05 -27.77 -28.90
N ALA A 73 -1.14 -27.12 -28.47
CA ALA A 73 -1.03 -26.06 -27.47
C ALA A 73 -0.66 -26.60 -26.10
N SER A 74 0.45 -26.11 -25.54
CA SER A 74 0.90 -26.46 -24.20
C SER A 74 0.39 -25.49 -23.15
N ASN A 75 -0.04 -26.00 -21.99
CA ASN A 75 -0.43 -25.19 -20.84
C ASN A 75 0.76 -24.78 -19.96
N LEU A 76 1.98 -25.19 -20.32
CA LEU A 76 3.19 -25.02 -19.50
C LEU A 76 3.37 -23.59 -19.00
N TYR A 77 3.26 -22.59 -19.87
CA TYR A 77 3.53 -21.19 -19.47
C TYR A 77 2.48 -20.62 -18.53
N GLN A 78 1.22 -21.03 -18.69
CA GLN A 78 0.17 -20.67 -17.75
C GLN A 78 0.42 -21.30 -16.38
N GLU A 79 0.75 -22.59 -16.34
CA GLU A 79 1.05 -23.30 -15.09
C GLU A 79 2.27 -22.71 -14.38
N ARG A 80 3.33 -22.39 -15.13
CA ARG A 80 4.54 -21.75 -14.60
C ARG A 80 4.27 -20.34 -14.08
N TYR A 81 3.49 -19.54 -14.80
CA TYR A 81 3.05 -18.22 -14.32
C TYR A 81 2.24 -18.34 -13.03
N LEU A 82 1.26 -19.26 -12.96
CA LEU A 82 0.45 -19.44 -11.75
C LEU A 82 1.30 -19.89 -10.55
N ALA A 83 2.27 -20.77 -10.77
CA ALA A 83 3.21 -21.19 -9.74
C ALA A 83 4.12 -20.04 -9.26
N GLU A 84 4.60 -19.19 -10.18
CA GLU A 84 5.38 -18.00 -9.86
C GLU A 84 4.54 -16.98 -9.06
N LEU A 85 3.27 -16.78 -9.45
CA LEU A 85 2.31 -15.93 -8.74
C LEU A 85 2.02 -16.43 -7.32
N ASP A 86 1.76 -17.73 -7.16
CA ASP A 86 1.54 -18.34 -5.85
C ASP A 86 2.78 -18.23 -4.96
N ALA A 87 3.98 -18.48 -5.50
CA ALA A 87 5.23 -18.32 -4.77
C ALA A 87 5.46 -16.87 -4.34
N PHE A 88 5.18 -15.90 -5.23
CA PHE A 88 5.25 -14.48 -4.90
C PHE A 88 4.29 -14.10 -3.77
N CYS A 89 3.02 -14.53 -3.84
CA CYS A 89 2.03 -14.28 -2.79
C CYS A 89 2.48 -14.86 -1.43
N LYS A 90 2.96 -16.10 -1.40
CA LYS A 90 3.47 -16.74 -0.18
C LYS A 90 4.67 -16.00 0.41
N GLU A 91 5.57 -15.51 -0.44
CA GLU A 91 6.72 -14.73 0.01
C GLU A 91 6.29 -13.37 0.57
N GLN A 92 5.36 -12.68 -0.07
CA GLN A 92 4.79 -11.43 0.46
C GLN A 92 4.12 -11.66 1.82
N GLU A 93 3.35 -12.74 1.99
CA GLU A 93 2.78 -13.10 3.29
C GLU A 93 3.85 -13.36 4.35
N ARG A 94 4.95 -14.04 3.98
CA ARG A 94 6.06 -14.32 4.90
C ARG A 94 6.73 -13.03 5.37
N VAL A 95 7.07 -12.14 4.43
CA VAL A 95 7.64 -10.82 4.71
C VAL A 95 6.71 -10.01 5.61
N GLN A 96 5.40 -10.00 5.34
CA GLN A 96 4.42 -9.29 6.16
C GLN A 96 4.31 -9.88 7.58
N ARG A 97 4.35 -11.21 7.73
CA ARG A 97 4.38 -11.86 9.05
C ARG A 97 5.65 -11.53 9.83
N GLU A 98 6.80 -11.46 9.16
CA GLU A 98 8.07 -11.06 9.78
C GLU A 98 8.02 -9.60 10.24
N LYS A 99 7.56 -8.66 9.39
CA LYS A 99 7.34 -7.26 9.76
C LYS A 99 6.40 -7.10 10.96
N GLN A 100 5.28 -7.83 10.98
CA GLN A 100 4.35 -7.77 12.11
C GLN A 100 4.96 -8.32 13.40
N LYS A 101 5.79 -9.38 13.32
CA LYS A 101 6.49 -9.93 14.50
C LYS A 101 7.50 -8.93 15.05
N GLU A 102 8.30 -8.32 14.18
CA GLU A 102 9.27 -7.29 14.55
C GLU A 102 8.58 -6.08 15.17
N PHE A 103 7.53 -5.57 14.52
CA PHE A 103 6.73 -4.46 15.04
C PHE A 103 6.17 -4.75 16.43
N LYS A 104 5.59 -5.94 16.63
CA LYS A 104 5.03 -6.35 17.91
C LYS A 104 6.10 -6.48 19.00
N ALA A 105 7.31 -6.90 18.65
CA ALA A 105 8.43 -6.97 19.58
C ALA A 105 8.90 -5.57 20.01
N ASN A 106 8.93 -4.62 19.07
CA ASN A 106 9.39 -3.25 19.32
C ASN A 106 8.32 -2.37 20.01
N ASN A 107 7.03 -2.62 19.77
CA ASN A 107 5.92 -1.82 20.30
C ASN A 107 4.84 -2.70 20.97
N PRO A 108 5.18 -3.46 22.03
CA PRO A 108 4.28 -4.45 22.61
C PRO A 108 3.03 -3.83 23.26
N GLU A 109 3.17 -2.67 23.90
CA GLU A 109 2.06 -1.99 24.58
C GLU A 109 1.04 -1.41 23.59
N LEU A 110 1.54 -0.78 22.52
CA LEU A 110 0.69 -0.28 21.43
C LEU A 110 -0.08 -1.43 20.78
N PHE A 111 0.59 -2.56 20.51
CA PHE A 111 -0.06 -3.76 19.95
C PHE A 111 -1.07 -4.39 20.91
N GLY A 112 -0.81 -4.34 22.22
CA GLY A 112 -1.72 -4.83 23.26
C GLY A 112 -2.99 -4.00 23.38
N ARG A 113 -2.86 -2.66 23.33
CA ARG A 113 -3.99 -1.73 23.45
C ARG A 113 -4.80 -1.60 22.16
N TYR A 114 -4.11 -1.52 21.02
CA TYR A 114 -4.71 -1.26 19.70
C TYR A 114 -4.27 -2.30 18.66
N PRO A 115 -4.73 -3.56 18.78
CA PRO A 115 -4.25 -4.66 17.94
C PRO A 115 -4.63 -4.55 16.46
N LYS A 116 -5.76 -3.94 16.09
CA LYS A 116 -6.12 -3.78 14.67
C LYS A 116 -5.32 -2.65 14.05
N PHE A 117 -5.19 -1.54 14.76
CA PHE A 117 -4.38 -0.41 14.32
C PHE A 117 -2.92 -0.82 14.15
N SER A 118 -2.32 -1.48 15.14
CA SER A 118 -0.93 -1.92 15.06
C SER A 118 -0.66 -2.90 13.92
N LYS A 119 -1.60 -3.82 13.63
CA LYS A 119 -1.48 -4.72 12.46
C LYS A 119 -1.53 -3.96 11.14
N ALA A 120 -2.45 -3.01 11.02
CA ALA A 120 -2.58 -2.19 9.82
C ALA A 120 -1.35 -1.29 9.62
N LEU A 121 -0.87 -0.68 10.71
CA LEU A 121 0.33 0.14 10.72
C LEU A 121 1.56 -0.67 10.29
N ALA A 122 1.80 -1.83 10.92
CA ALA A 122 2.92 -2.71 10.57
C ALA A 122 2.95 -3.15 9.09
N LYS A 123 1.78 -3.21 8.43
CA LYS A 123 1.66 -3.56 7.01
C LYS A 123 2.19 -2.45 6.10
N VAL A 124 1.89 -1.20 6.44
CA VAL A 124 2.15 -0.03 5.58
C VAL A 124 3.45 0.70 5.89
N LEU A 125 4.08 0.44 7.04
CA LEU A 125 5.30 1.15 7.45
C LEU A 125 6.41 1.06 6.40
N ALA A 126 6.78 2.24 5.91
CA ALA A 126 7.94 2.46 5.06
C ALA A 126 9.19 2.76 5.92
N PRO A 127 10.41 2.57 5.38
CA PRO A 127 11.65 2.88 6.10
C PRO A 127 11.80 4.35 6.51
N SER A 128 11.07 5.26 5.85
CA SER A 128 11.05 6.69 6.17
C SER A 128 10.03 7.07 7.23
N ASP A 129 9.12 6.16 7.60
CA ASP A 129 8.08 6.42 8.58
C ASP A 129 8.65 6.38 10.00
N GLU A 130 8.08 7.18 10.90
CA GLU A 130 8.56 7.33 12.26
C GLU A 130 7.48 6.94 13.28
N ILE A 131 7.89 6.14 14.28
CA ILE A 131 7.12 5.91 15.49
C ILE A 131 7.99 6.35 16.66
N LYS A 132 7.57 7.41 17.32
CA LYS A 132 8.29 7.99 18.44
C LYS A 132 8.09 7.12 19.68
N PRO A 133 9.10 7.06 20.58
CA PRO A 133 8.94 6.38 21.86
C PRO A 133 7.81 7.01 22.69
N ALA A 134 7.32 6.29 23.70
CA ALA A 134 6.34 6.78 24.65
C ALA A 134 6.71 8.16 25.24
N ALA A 135 5.73 9.06 25.31
CA ALA A 135 5.88 10.31 26.03
C ALA A 135 5.79 10.08 27.55
N THR A 136 6.43 10.94 28.34
CA THR A 136 6.24 10.98 29.80
C THR A 136 5.03 11.83 30.17
N GLU A 137 4.45 11.59 31.34
CA GLU A 137 3.38 12.44 31.91
C GLU A 137 3.81 13.92 31.98
N GLU A 138 5.09 14.17 32.25
CA GLU A 138 5.66 15.52 32.27
C GLU A 138 5.67 16.15 30.88
N GLN A 139 6.08 15.41 29.84
CA GLN A 139 6.04 15.91 28.46
C GLN A 139 4.62 16.25 28.01
N ILE A 140 3.65 15.39 28.37
CA ILE A 140 2.23 15.63 28.09
C ILE A 140 1.74 16.88 28.83
N GLY A 141 2.01 16.97 30.14
CA GLY A 141 1.59 18.13 30.95
C GLY A 141 2.22 19.45 30.53
N ASN A 142 3.48 19.42 30.08
CA ASN A 142 4.16 20.59 29.51
C ASN A 142 3.48 21.02 28.20
N GLN A 143 3.14 20.08 27.33
CA GLN A 143 2.44 20.40 26.08
C GLN A 143 1.03 20.94 26.33
N GLU A 144 0.26 20.34 27.23
CA GLU A 144 -1.05 20.84 27.65
C GLU A 144 -0.99 22.27 28.20
N SER A 145 0.06 22.57 28.98
CA SER A 145 0.29 23.91 29.52
C SER A 145 0.59 24.93 28.42
N VAL A 146 1.40 24.56 27.41
CA VAL A 146 1.69 25.41 26.24
C VAL A 146 0.42 25.66 25.42
N LEU A 147 -0.42 24.63 25.28
CA LEU A 147 -1.66 24.72 24.53
C LEU A 147 -2.78 25.41 25.29
N ASP A 148 -2.67 25.62 26.60
CA ASP A 148 -3.79 26.00 27.47
C ASP A 148 -5.01 25.07 27.20
N PHE A 149 -4.74 23.76 27.16
CA PHE A 149 -5.70 22.73 26.78
C PHE A 149 -5.39 21.42 27.50
N THR A 150 -6.38 20.82 28.18
CA THR A 150 -6.24 19.49 28.79
C THR A 150 -6.64 18.41 27.79
N LEU A 151 -5.72 17.50 27.46
CA LEU A 151 -5.98 16.40 26.55
C LEU A 151 -6.93 15.39 27.21
N PRO A 152 -7.89 14.82 26.46
CA PRO A 152 -8.73 13.74 26.96
C PRO A 152 -7.91 12.55 27.45
N SER A 153 -8.39 11.84 28.46
CA SER A 153 -7.70 10.69 29.07
C SER A 153 -7.23 9.67 28.03
N GLN A 154 -8.08 9.30 27.08
CA GLN A 154 -7.72 8.34 26.02
C GLN A 154 -6.61 8.86 25.07
N VAL A 155 -6.54 10.18 24.86
CA VAL A 155 -5.49 10.80 24.04
C VAL A 155 -4.17 10.84 24.81
N ARG A 156 -4.21 11.11 26.12
CA ARG A 156 -3.05 10.98 27.00
C ARG A 156 -2.55 9.54 27.03
N GLU A 157 -3.45 8.57 27.22
CA GLU A 157 -3.13 7.14 27.19
C GLU A 157 -2.44 6.75 25.88
N PHE A 158 -2.89 7.28 24.74
CA PHE A 158 -2.19 7.06 23.48
C PHE A 158 -0.76 7.64 23.49
N PHE A 159 -0.57 8.88 23.96
CA PHE A 159 0.76 9.49 23.98
C PHE A 159 1.73 8.82 24.97
N LEU A 160 1.21 8.22 26.04
CA LEU A 160 1.98 7.37 26.94
C LEU A 160 2.43 6.06 26.31
N LEU A 161 1.82 5.62 25.20
CA LEU A 161 2.27 4.46 24.42
C LEU A 161 3.25 4.87 23.31
N THR A 162 3.05 6.06 22.72
CA THR A 162 3.91 6.61 21.67
C THR A 162 3.74 8.12 21.60
N ALA A 163 4.82 8.90 21.66
CA ALA A 163 4.77 10.36 21.54
C ALA A 163 4.33 10.82 20.15
N GLY A 164 4.31 9.92 19.16
CA GLY A 164 3.76 10.21 17.86
C GLY A 164 4.01 9.15 16.80
N ILE A 165 3.16 9.17 15.79
CA ILE A 165 3.20 8.31 14.61
C ILE A 165 3.17 9.21 13.40
N ASN A 166 4.13 9.05 12.50
CA ASN A 166 4.22 9.75 11.24
C ASN A 166 4.42 8.73 10.13
N VAL A 167 3.35 8.48 9.38
CA VAL A 167 3.39 7.59 8.23
C VAL A 167 3.07 8.34 6.95
N SER A 168 3.92 8.10 5.95
CA SER A 168 3.85 8.65 4.59
C SER A 168 2.54 8.33 3.85
N THR A 169 1.74 7.40 4.37
CA THR A 169 0.37 7.11 3.90
C THR A 169 -0.66 8.17 4.33
N GLY A 170 -0.24 9.26 4.99
CA GLY A 170 -1.11 10.38 5.32
C GLY A 170 -1.77 10.30 6.69
N VAL A 171 -1.09 9.67 7.67
CA VAL A 171 -1.51 9.69 9.08
C VAL A 171 -0.34 10.24 9.91
N ILE A 172 -0.58 11.39 10.52
CA ILE A 172 0.39 12.06 11.39
C ILE A 172 -0.32 12.39 12.69
N VAL A 173 0.15 11.86 13.81
CA VAL A 173 -0.36 12.17 15.15
C VAL A 173 0.85 12.33 16.04
N GLU A 174 1.19 13.54 16.47
CA GLU A 174 2.40 13.79 17.25
C GLU A 174 2.15 14.79 18.37
N LEU A 175 2.60 14.47 19.59
CA LEU A 175 2.41 15.33 20.76
C LEU A 175 3.02 16.72 20.53
N SER A 176 4.26 16.78 20.04
CA SER A 176 4.96 18.03 19.74
C SER A 176 4.38 18.79 18.55
N GLY A 177 3.62 18.13 17.69
CA GLY A 177 2.96 18.71 16.52
C GLY A 177 1.58 19.28 16.82
N THR A 178 1.10 19.19 18.06
CA THR A 178 -0.21 19.72 18.45
C THR A 178 -0.20 21.24 18.57
N PHE A 179 -1.28 21.89 18.14
CA PHE A 179 -1.44 23.35 18.20
C PHE A 179 -2.91 23.76 18.26
N ASN A 180 -3.18 25.01 18.65
CA ASN A 180 -4.54 25.56 18.64
C ASN A 180 -4.88 26.16 17.27
N LEU A 181 -6.07 25.86 16.77
CA LEU A 181 -6.62 26.43 15.54
C LEU A 181 -8.05 26.92 15.77
N THR A 182 -8.40 28.09 15.23
CA THR A 182 -9.77 28.61 15.27
C THR A 182 -10.41 28.44 13.91
N ILE A 183 -11.52 27.69 13.85
CA ILE A 183 -12.29 27.45 12.63
C ILE A 183 -13.74 27.86 12.91
N HIS A 184 -14.30 28.74 12.07
CA HIS A 184 -15.67 29.23 12.20
C HIS A 184 -15.99 29.84 13.59
N GLY A 185 -14.99 30.46 14.23
CA GLY A 185 -15.14 31.08 15.57
C GLY A 185 -15.00 30.10 16.74
N GLU A 186 -14.86 28.80 16.48
CA GLU A 186 -14.66 27.76 17.48
C GLU A 186 -13.17 27.40 17.59
N ARG A 187 -12.66 27.26 18.82
CA ARG A 187 -11.26 26.88 19.08
C ARG A 187 -11.12 25.36 19.19
N TYR A 188 -10.15 24.82 18.47
CA TYR A 188 -9.80 23.41 18.45
C TYR A 188 -8.34 23.20 18.81
N CYS A 189 -8.04 22.06 19.42
CA CYS A 189 -6.68 21.53 19.49
C CYS A 189 -6.49 20.56 18.31
N VAL A 190 -5.53 20.87 17.42
CA VAL A 190 -5.15 20.01 16.31
C VAL A 190 -4.26 18.90 16.85
N LEU A 191 -4.72 17.66 16.70
CA LEU A 191 -4.00 16.46 17.15
C LEU A 191 -2.96 15.99 16.11
N GLY A 192 -3.18 16.33 14.84
CA GLY A 192 -2.33 15.99 13.72
C GLY A 192 -3.11 15.94 12.41
N GLU A 193 -2.58 15.21 11.44
CA GLU A 193 -3.12 15.12 10.09
C GLU A 193 -3.66 13.72 9.77
N PHE A 194 -4.74 13.70 9.01
CA PHE A 194 -5.33 12.49 8.48
C PHE A 194 -5.88 12.75 7.07
N TRP A 195 -5.13 12.35 6.05
CA TRP A 195 -5.39 12.68 4.64
C TRP A 195 -6.48 11.77 4.03
N LYS A 196 -7.66 11.77 4.63
CA LYS A 196 -8.78 10.92 4.20
C LYS A 196 -9.47 11.45 2.94
N GLU A 197 -9.49 12.77 2.74
CA GLU A 197 -10.14 13.42 1.59
C GLU A 197 -9.14 14.24 0.77
N ALA A 198 -8.28 15.02 1.44
CA ALA A 198 -7.18 15.74 0.83
C ALA A 198 -5.94 15.75 1.73
N ASP A 199 -4.78 16.06 1.15
CA ASP A 199 -3.53 16.27 1.87
C ASP A 199 -3.63 17.51 2.77
N GLY A 200 -3.22 17.37 4.04
CA GLY A 200 -3.34 18.46 5.03
C GLY A 200 -4.69 18.51 5.77
N ASP A 201 -5.58 17.55 5.57
CA ASP A 201 -6.77 17.38 6.42
C ASP A 201 -6.39 17.04 7.87
N GLN A 202 -7.15 17.57 8.83
CA GLN A 202 -6.73 17.61 10.24
C GLN A 202 -7.65 16.84 11.18
N LEU A 203 -7.05 16.24 12.21
CA LEU A 203 -7.72 15.67 13.37
C LEU A 203 -7.83 16.73 14.46
N LEU A 204 -9.04 16.95 14.95
CA LEU A 204 -9.35 18.04 15.86
C LEU A 204 -9.97 17.52 17.17
N LEU A 205 -9.66 18.21 18.26
CA LEU A 205 -10.24 18.02 19.58
C LEU A 205 -10.90 19.32 20.05
N ARG A 206 -12.01 19.18 20.78
CA ARG A 206 -12.66 20.30 21.48
C ARG A 206 -12.39 20.23 22.98
N PRO A 207 -12.29 21.38 23.67
CA PRO A 207 -12.08 21.39 25.11
C PRO A 207 -13.19 20.63 25.84
N GLY A 208 -12.82 19.70 26.73
CA GLY A 208 -13.77 18.94 27.55
C GLY A 208 -14.55 17.83 26.81
N GLU A 209 -14.25 17.57 25.54
CA GLU A 209 -14.86 16.48 24.75
C GLU A 209 -13.84 15.37 24.43
N GLU A 210 -14.28 14.11 24.42
CA GLU A 210 -13.48 12.99 23.89
C GLU A 210 -13.62 12.84 22.37
N THR A 211 -14.63 13.50 21.78
CA THR A 211 -14.98 13.36 20.36
C THR A 211 -13.86 13.85 19.46
N ILE A 212 -13.46 13.02 18.51
CA ILE A 212 -12.53 13.40 17.46
C ILE A 212 -13.31 14.00 16.30
N TRP A 213 -12.97 15.23 15.96
CA TRP A 213 -13.49 15.96 14.83
C TRP A 213 -12.49 15.88 13.67
N TYR A 214 -13.00 16.03 12.46
CA TYR A 214 -12.22 16.03 11.22
C TYR A 214 -12.47 17.33 10.49
N TYR A 215 -11.40 17.97 10.07
CA TYR A 215 -11.45 19.16 9.24
C TYR A 215 -11.00 18.82 7.82
N ALA A 216 -11.98 18.84 6.91
CA ALA A 216 -11.75 18.77 5.48
C ALA A 216 -11.35 20.19 5.02
N HIS A 217 -10.06 20.45 4.91
CA HIS A 217 -9.56 21.82 4.78
C HIS A 217 -9.94 22.44 3.42
N GLU A 218 -9.90 21.67 2.33
CA GLU A 218 -10.32 22.14 1.00
C GLU A 218 -11.79 22.55 0.95
N GLN A 219 -12.63 21.91 1.75
CA GLN A 219 -14.07 22.17 1.82
C GLN A 219 -14.42 23.16 2.93
N ASP A 220 -13.43 23.61 3.72
CA ASP A 220 -13.60 24.42 4.92
C ASP A 220 -14.70 23.88 5.86
N LYS A 221 -14.69 22.55 6.08
CA LYS A 221 -15.77 21.85 6.77
C LYS A 221 -15.29 20.98 7.91
N VAL A 222 -15.78 21.28 9.11
CA VAL A 222 -15.61 20.46 10.31
C VAL A 222 -16.77 19.45 10.41
N LYS A 223 -16.44 18.17 10.64
CA LYS A 223 -17.42 17.10 10.86
C LYS A 223 -16.95 16.14 11.94
N ARG A 224 -17.89 15.54 12.67
CA ARG A 224 -17.58 14.51 13.65
C ARG A 224 -17.02 13.28 12.94
N LEU A 225 -15.87 12.77 13.40
CA LEU A 225 -15.22 11.59 12.82
C LEU A 225 -15.56 10.32 13.59
N CYS A 226 -15.34 10.34 14.91
CA CYS A 226 -15.57 9.24 15.85
C CYS A 226 -15.67 9.74 17.29
N ASN A 227 -16.05 8.85 18.21
CA ASN A 227 -16.36 9.20 19.59
C ASN A 227 -15.14 9.48 20.45
N ASP A 228 -14.03 8.79 20.17
CA ASP A 228 -12.83 8.79 20.99
C ASP A 228 -11.60 8.30 20.22
N MET A 229 -10.46 8.28 20.92
CA MET A 229 -9.16 7.85 20.40
C MET A 229 -9.15 6.35 20.06
N ALA A 230 -9.82 5.51 20.85
CA ALA A 230 -9.89 4.09 20.57
C ALA A 230 -10.62 3.81 19.25
N GLU A 231 -11.75 4.48 18.99
CA GLU A 231 -12.48 4.36 17.74
C GLU A 231 -11.72 4.95 16.55
N LEU A 232 -10.98 6.06 16.76
CA LEU A 232 -10.09 6.63 15.75
C LEU A 232 -9.07 5.58 15.30
N LEU A 233 -8.30 5.01 16.23
CA LEU A 233 -7.23 4.06 15.93
C LEU A 233 -7.78 2.73 15.39
N GLU A 234 -8.68 2.08 16.13
CA GLU A 234 -9.13 0.71 15.82
C GLU A 234 -10.15 0.60 14.70
N LYS A 235 -10.82 1.69 14.32
CA LYS A 235 -11.81 1.68 13.23
C LYS A 235 -11.45 2.59 12.07
N LYS A 236 -11.10 3.86 12.31
CA LYS A 236 -10.92 4.83 11.23
C LYS A 236 -9.56 4.68 10.57
N LEU A 237 -8.49 4.83 11.36
CA LEU A 237 -7.12 4.73 10.89
C LEU A 237 -6.77 3.30 10.50
N ALA A 238 -7.14 2.30 11.32
CA ALA A 238 -6.92 0.89 10.95
C ALA A 238 -7.57 0.51 9.62
N ARG A 239 -8.78 1.01 9.32
CA ARG A 239 -9.43 0.72 8.03
C ARG A 239 -8.72 1.43 6.88
N TYR A 240 -8.43 2.71 7.04
CA TYR A 240 -7.72 3.52 6.04
C TYR A 240 -6.36 2.92 5.67
N LEU A 241 -5.57 2.53 6.67
CA LEU A 241 -4.25 1.92 6.45
C LEU A 241 -4.33 0.54 5.79
N ASN A 242 -5.43 -0.21 5.97
CA ASN A 242 -5.61 -1.50 5.29
C ASN A 242 -5.99 -1.36 3.81
N GLU A 243 -6.59 -0.22 3.44
CA GLU A 243 -6.95 0.13 2.07
C GLU A 243 -5.72 0.57 1.23
N HIS A 244 -4.61 0.89 1.91
CA HIS A 244 -3.28 1.15 1.33
C HIS A 244 -2.38 -0.10 1.37
#